data_AF-A0A0A8UQ25-F1
#
_entry.id   AF-A0A0A8UQ25-F1
#
_cell.length_a   1.000
_cell.length_b   1.000
_cell.length_c   1.000
_cell.angle_alpha   90.00
_cell.angle_beta   90.00
_cell.angle_gamma   90.00
#
_symmetry.space_group_name_H-M   'P 1'
#
loop_
_entity.id
_entity.type
_entity.pdbx_description
1 polymer ?
#
loop_
_entity_poly.entity_id
_entity_poly.type
_entity_poly.pdbx_seq_one_letter_code
_entity_poly.pdbx_strand_id
1 'polypeptide(L)'
;MGKALLLICASMLLSACTVEDENYYRRNPQVLQQALKNCPDKKPSHISCEQLATLAASVNELAYQLQMNPQGFGKKILALQETLAKQRLELENNPNQPELKSLVEKNKQDLTQRLAIVRWLESPES
;
A
#
# COMPACT_ATOMS: atom_id res chain seq x y z
N MET A 1 5.90 -6.82 42.84
CA MET A 1 5.36 -5.97 41.74
C MET A 1 6.03 -6.21 40.38
N GLY A 2 6.82 -7.29 40.18
CA GLY A 2 7.46 -7.59 38.88
C GLY A 2 6.74 -8.62 38.00
N LYS A 3 5.77 -9.36 38.53
CA LYS A 3 5.08 -10.43 37.79
C LYS A 3 3.97 -9.92 36.85
N ALA A 4 3.33 -8.80 37.18
CA ALA A 4 2.29 -8.21 36.33
C ALA A 4 2.85 -7.53 35.08
N LEU A 5 4.08 -7.00 35.15
CA LEU A 5 4.72 -6.31 34.02
C LEU A 5 5.10 -7.28 32.89
N LEU A 6 5.50 -8.52 33.22
CA LEU A 6 5.83 -9.57 32.25
C LEU A 6 4.63 -10.06 31.44
N LEU A 7 3.42 -10.03 32.02
CA LEU A 7 2.18 -10.43 31.35
C LEU A 7 1.68 -9.40 30.33
N ILE A 8 2.00 -8.11 30.52
CA ILE A 8 1.60 -7.02 29.61
C ILE A 8 2.51 -6.98 28.36
N CYS A 9 3.78 -7.37 28.47
CA CYS A 9 4.67 -7.46 27.30
C CYS A 9 4.33 -8.64 26.37
N ALA A 10 3.76 -9.73 26.90
CA ALA A 10 3.44 -10.91 26.11
C ALA A 10 2.24 -10.71 25.16
N SER A 11 1.30 -9.82 25.49
CA SER A 11 0.13 -9.55 24.64
C SER A 11 0.41 -8.61 23.47
N MET A 12 1.55 -7.91 23.45
CA MET A 12 1.97 -7.06 22.33
C MET A 12 2.66 -7.82 21.19
N LEU A 13 2.99 -9.11 21.37
CA LEU A 13 3.63 -9.95 20.34
C LEU A 13 2.64 -10.56 19.33
N LEU A 14 1.33 -10.33 19.48
CA LEU A 14 0.30 -10.79 18.52
C LEU A 14 0.05 -9.82 17.36
N SER A 15 0.87 -8.78 17.21
CA SER A 15 0.71 -7.80 16.14
C SER A 15 1.18 -8.36 14.79
N ALA A 16 0.18 -8.64 13.94
CA ALA A 16 0.20 -8.62 12.48
C ALA A 16 0.90 -9.78 11.75
N CYS A 17 0.20 -10.91 11.58
CA CYS A 17 0.35 -11.69 10.37
C CYS A 17 -0.12 -10.83 9.18
N THR A 18 0.81 -10.16 8.50
CA THR A 18 0.51 -9.51 7.21
C THR A 18 0.28 -10.60 6.18
N VAL A 19 -0.95 -10.73 5.71
CA VAL A 19 -1.26 -11.59 4.56
C VAL A 19 -0.58 -10.99 3.34
N GLU A 20 0.27 -11.77 2.67
CA GLU A 20 0.93 -11.37 1.43
C GLU A 20 -0.04 -11.45 0.24
N ASP A 21 -1.07 -10.61 0.28
CA ASP A 21 -2.07 -10.47 -0.76
C ASP A 21 -1.64 -9.44 -1.83
N GLU A 22 -2.49 -9.22 -2.83
CA GLU A 22 -2.18 -8.25 -3.89
C GLU A 22 -1.90 -6.83 -3.36
N ASN A 23 -2.63 -6.39 -2.33
CA ASN A 23 -2.45 -5.07 -1.74
C ASN A 23 -1.14 -4.94 -0.97
N TYR A 24 -0.67 -6.03 -0.35
CA TYR A 24 0.67 -6.08 0.23
C TYR A 24 1.74 -5.83 -0.83
N TYR A 25 1.71 -6.57 -1.94
CA TYR A 25 2.71 -6.45 -3.00
C TYR A 25 2.69 -5.08 -3.70
N ARG A 26 1.52 -4.50 -3.94
CA ARG A 26 1.38 -3.15 -4.53
C ARG A 26 1.99 -2.04 -3.66
N ARG A 27 2.06 -2.24 -2.34
CA ARG A 27 2.62 -1.28 -1.37
C ARG A 27 4.08 -1.56 -1.04
N ASN A 28 4.63 -2.68 -1.49
CA ASN A 28 6.01 -3.10 -1.25
C ASN A 28 6.68 -3.49 -2.59
N PRO A 29 6.97 -2.52 -3.48
CA PRO A 29 7.50 -2.80 -4.82
C PRO A 29 8.77 -3.66 -4.84
N GLN A 30 9.68 -3.47 -3.88
CA GLN A 30 10.89 -4.29 -3.76
C GLN A 30 10.58 -5.76 -3.46
N VAL A 31 9.63 -6.00 -2.54
CA VAL A 31 9.20 -7.36 -2.17
C VAL A 31 8.52 -8.03 -3.36
N LEU A 32 7.70 -7.29 -4.12
CA LEU A 32 7.09 -7.76 -5.36
C LEU A 32 8.15 -8.16 -6.40
N GLN A 33 9.17 -7.32 -6.61
CA GLN A 33 10.26 -7.66 -7.53
C GLN A 33 11.02 -8.91 -7.09
N GLN A 34 11.27 -9.07 -5.79
CA GLN A 34 11.95 -10.25 -5.26
C GLN A 34 11.09 -11.51 -5.40
N ALA A 35 9.79 -11.43 -5.10
CA ALA A 35 8.86 -12.54 -5.28
C ALA A 35 8.77 -12.97 -6.76
N LEU A 36 8.76 -12.01 -7.69
CA LEU A 36 8.73 -12.30 -9.13
C LEU A 36 10.05 -12.94 -9.61
N LYS A 37 11.21 -12.48 -9.12
CA LYS A 37 12.52 -13.11 -9.43
C LYS A 37 12.60 -14.56 -8.97
N ASN A 38 11.92 -14.88 -7.87
CA ASN A 38 11.92 -16.21 -7.28
C ASN A 38 10.86 -17.15 -7.90
N CYS A 39 10.04 -16.67 -8.84
CA CYS A 39 9.06 -17.50 -9.54
C CYS A 39 9.71 -18.31 -10.67
N PRO A 40 9.33 -19.58 -10.88
CA PRO A 40 8.29 -20.33 -10.14
C PRO A 40 8.81 -21.03 -8.87
N ASP A 41 10.12 -21.10 -8.65
CA ASP A 41 10.77 -21.97 -7.67
C ASP A 41 10.35 -21.73 -6.20
N LYS A 42 10.08 -20.48 -5.81
CA LYS A 42 9.58 -20.10 -4.48
C LYS A 42 8.37 -19.20 -4.58
N LYS A 43 7.29 -19.75 -5.14
CA LYS A 43 5.99 -19.07 -5.23
C LYS A 43 5.41 -18.80 -3.82
N PRO A 44 4.89 -17.59 -3.53
CA PRO A 44 4.13 -17.32 -2.31
C PRO A 44 2.84 -18.17 -2.23
N SER A 45 2.34 -18.39 -1.01
CA SER A 45 1.19 -19.27 -0.74
C SER A 45 -0.16 -18.73 -1.21
N HIS A 46 -0.32 -17.39 -1.25
CA HIS A 46 -1.63 -16.75 -1.45
C HIS A 46 -1.77 -16.00 -2.79
N ILE A 47 -0.78 -16.09 -3.67
CA ILE A 47 -0.80 -15.40 -4.97
C ILE A 47 -0.04 -16.21 -6.03
N SER A 48 -0.52 -16.20 -7.28
CA SER A 48 0.15 -16.87 -8.39
C SER A 48 1.29 -16.02 -8.98
N CYS A 49 2.24 -16.65 -9.68
CA CYS A 49 3.28 -15.91 -10.40
C CYS A 49 2.70 -15.03 -11.53
N GLU A 50 1.58 -15.44 -12.13
CA GLU A 50 0.86 -14.64 -13.14
C GLU A 50 0.21 -13.39 -12.52
N GLN A 51 -0.39 -13.53 -11.34
CA GLN A 51 -0.90 -12.40 -10.58
C GLN A 51 0.25 -11.47 -10.19
N LEU A 52 1.37 -12.01 -9.67
CA LEU A 52 2.57 -11.20 -9.37
C LEU A 52 3.09 -10.44 -10.60
N ALA A 53 3.11 -11.06 -11.78
CA ALA A 53 3.52 -10.39 -13.01
C ALA A 53 2.55 -9.25 -13.39
N THR A 54 1.24 -9.47 -13.23
CA THR A 54 0.21 -8.44 -13.45
C THR A 54 0.37 -7.28 -12.48
N LEU A 55 0.64 -7.56 -11.21
CA LEU A 55 0.94 -6.53 -10.20
C LEU A 55 2.21 -5.77 -10.56
N ALA A 56 3.26 -6.45 -10.99
CA ALA A 56 4.53 -5.84 -11.36
C ALA A 56 4.37 -4.89 -12.55
N ALA A 57 3.58 -5.26 -13.57
CA ALA A 57 3.26 -4.37 -14.67
C ALA A 57 2.58 -3.07 -14.20
N SER A 58 1.58 -3.19 -13.31
CA SER A 58 0.88 -2.03 -12.73
C SER A 58 1.78 -1.14 -11.87
N VAL A 59 2.69 -1.73 -11.10
CA VAL A 59 3.67 -1.01 -10.26
C VAL A 59 4.71 -0.31 -11.13
N ASN A 60 5.19 -0.98 -12.18
CA ASN A 60 6.15 -0.43 -13.13
C ASN A 60 5.56 0.74 -13.93
N GLU A 61 4.27 0.68 -14.27
CA GLU A 61 3.58 1.82 -14.90
C GLU A 61 3.58 3.06 -14.00
N LEU A 62 3.30 2.89 -12.69
CA LEU A 62 3.38 4.01 -11.75
C LEU A 62 4.81 4.53 -11.59
N ALA A 63 5.81 3.64 -11.54
CA ALA A 63 7.22 4.00 -11.51
C ALA A 63 7.63 4.80 -12.75
N TYR A 64 7.20 4.36 -13.93
CA TYR A 64 7.43 5.07 -15.20
C TYR A 64 6.78 6.46 -15.19
N GLN A 65 5.54 6.59 -14.70
CA GLN A 65 4.90 7.90 -14.56
C GLN A 65 5.66 8.84 -13.63
N LEU A 66 6.20 8.33 -12.52
CA LEU A 66 7.04 9.11 -11.61
C LEU A 66 8.30 9.60 -12.34
N GLN A 67 9.04 8.70 -12.98
CA GLN A 67 10.28 9.03 -13.68
C GLN A 67 10.07 10.02 -14.85
N MET A 68 9.00 9.83 -15.62
CA MET A 68 8.70 10.68 -16.79
C MET A 68 8.23 12.09 -16.40
N ASN A 69 7.48 12.23 -15.31
CA ASN A 69 6.98 13.53 -14.87
C ASN A 69 6.82 13.58 -13.33
N PRO A 70 7.92 13.77 -12.58
CA PRO A 70 7.87 13.76 -11.12
C PRO A 70 6.92 14.80 -10.53
N GLN A 71 6.89 16.01 -11.11
CA GLN A 71 6.00 17.08 -10.67
C GLN A 71 4.53 16.73 -10.91
N GLY A 72 4.20 16.19 -12.09
CA GLY A 72 2.86 15.73 -12.42
C GLY A 72 2.40 14.58 -11.51
N PHE A 73 3.31 13.67 -11.19
CA PHE A 73 3.06 12.59 -10.23
C PHE A 73 2.77 13.14 -8.82
N GLY A 74 3.59 14.08 -8.34
CA GLY A 74 3.39 14.78 -7.06
C GLY A 74 2.07 15.53 -6.99
N LYS A 75 1.67 16.23 -8.07
CA LYS A 75 0.35 16.91 -8.14
C LYS A 75 -0.82 15.93 -7.97
N LYS A 76 -0.74 14.73 -8.53
CA LYS A 76 -1.77 13.69 -8.35
C LYS A 76 -1.86 13.23 -6.89
N ILE A 77 -0.71 13.07 -6.20
CA ILE A 77 -0.68 12.75 -4.77
C ILE A 77 -1.38 13.84 -3.95
N LEU A 78 -1.03 15.10 -4.19
CA LEU A 78 -1.64 16.23 -3.48
C LEU A 78 -3.15 16.31 -3.72
N ALA A 79 -3.60 16.12 -4.97
CA ALA A 79 -5.02 16.10 -5.31
C ALA A 79 -5.79 14.96 -4.62
N LEU A 80 -5.19 13.77 -4.50
CA LEU A 80 -5.76 12.65 -3.74
C LEU A 80 -5.87 12.97 -2.25
N GLN A 81 -4.84 13.58 -1.66
CA GLN A 81 -4.86 13.99 -0.25
C GLN A 81 -5.95 15.03 0.02
N GLU A 82 -6.07 16.04 -0.84
CA GLU A 82 -7.13 17.04 -0.74
C GLU A 82 -8.53 16.42 -0.88
N THR A 83 -8.70 15.53 -1.86
CA THR A 83 -9.97 14.81 -2.08
C THR A 83 -10.34 13.98 -0.86
N LEU A 84 -9.40 13.21 -0.30
CA LEU A 84 -9.63 12.42 0.90
C LEU A 84 -9.98 13.28 2.12
N ALA A 85 -9.39 14.47 2.26
CA ALA A 85 -9.74 15.39 3.33
C ALA A 85 -11.19 15.87 3.21
N LYS A 86 -11.63 16.25 2.01
CA LYS A 86 -13.03 16.64 1.73
C LYS A 86 -14.00 15.50 2.00
N GLN A 87 -13.69 14.29 1.53
CA GLN A 87 -14.54 13.12 1.72
C GLN A 87 -14.66 12.71 3.19
N ARG A 88 -13.59 12.87 3.98
CA ARG A 88 -13.64 12.65 5.44
C ARG A 88 -14.58 13.62 6.12
N LEU A 89 -14.45 14.91 5.83
CA LEU A 89 -15.35 15.95 6.37
C LEU A 89 -16.81 15.67 5.99
N GLU A 90 -17.05 15.23 4.77
CA GLU A 90 -18.39 14.87 4.31
C GLU A 90 -18.97 13.65 5.05
N LEU A 91 -18.16 12.62 5.30
CA LEU A 91 -18.57 11.45 6.08
C LEU A 91 -18.76 11.76 7.58
N GLU A 92 -18.02 12.71 8.13
CA GLU A 92 -18.22 13.20 9.50
C GLU A 92 -19.58 13.89 9.65
N ASN A 93 -19.99 14.68 8.65
CA ASN A 93 -21.27 15.37 8.63
C ASN A 93 -22.44 14.45 8.25
N ASN A 94 -22.20 13.46 7.39
CA ASN A 94 -23.21 12.49 6.95
C ASN A 94 -22.60 11.08 6.78
N PRO A 95 -22.64 10.25 7.84
CA PRO A 95 -21.92 8.97 7.86
C PRO A 95 -22.60 7.83 7.08
N ASN A 96 -23.84 8.00 6.64
CA ASN A 96 -24.63 6.94 5.98
C ASN A 96 -24.51 7.00 4.45
N GLN A 97 -23.29 7.12 3.96
CA GLN A 97 -22.98 7.22 2.53
C GLN A 97 -22.07 6.05 2.09
N PRO A 98 -22.63 4.86 1.76
CA PRO A 98 -21.85 3.67 1.44
C PRO A 98 -20.98 3.85 0.20
N GLU A 99 -21.47 4.57 -0.82
CA GLU A 99 -20.71 4.87 -2.03
C GLU A 99 -19.50 5.75 -1.73
N LEU A 100 -19.69 6.79 -0.92
CA LEU A 100 -18.62 7.67 -0.48
C LEU A 100 -17.55 6.91 0.32
N LYS A 101 -17.96 5.98 1.19
CA LYS A 101 -17.02 5.09 1.91
C LYS A 101 -16.19 4.24 0.95
N SER A 102 -16.83 3.64 -0.06
CA SER A 102 -16.13 2.86 -1.09
C SER A 102 -15.13 3.72 -1.87
N LEU A 103 -15.53 4.94 -2.24
CA LEU A 103 -14.65 5.88 -2.94
C LEU A 103 -13.46 6.33 -2.08
N VAL A 104 -13.69 6.56 -0.77
CA VAL A 104 -12.62 6.86 0.18
C VAL A 104 -11.60 5.72 0.24
N GLU A 105 -12.05 4.47 0.33
CA GLU A 105 -11.12 3.33 0.36
C GLU A 105 -10.34 3.18 -0.95
N LYS A 106 -11.00 3.38 -2.10
CA LYS A 106 -10.31 3.40 -3.40
C LYS A 106 -9.25 4.50 -3.48
N ASN A 107 -9.58 5.71 -3.04
CA ASN A 107 -8.66 6.86 -3.04
C ASN A 107 -7.49 6.65 -2.07
N LYS A 108 -7.73 6.04 -0.90
CA LYS A 108 -6.66 5.64 0.04
C LYS A 108 -5.72 4.62 -0.59
N GLN A 109 -6.26 3.64 -1.31
CA GLN A 109 -5.45 2.65 -2.01
C GLN A 109 -4.58 3.29 -3.09
N ASP A 110 -5.13 4.15 -3.95
CA ASP A 110 -4.34 4.85 -4.99
C ASP A 110 -3.26 5.74 -4.36
N LEU A 111 -3.61 6.52 -3.33
CA LEU A 111 -2.65 7.35 -2.60
C LEU A 111 -1.51 6.51 -2.02
N THR A 112 -1.83 5.39 -1.36
CA THR A 112 -0.83 4.53 -0.73
C THR A 112 0.09 3.88 -1.76
N GLN A 113 -0.45 3.45 -2.90
CA GLN A 113 0.35 2.89 -3.99
C GLN A 113 1.30 3.93 -4.57
N ARG A 114 0.84 5.16 -4.86
CA ARG A 114 1.69 6.24 -5.36
C ARG A 114 2.80 6.60 -4.38
N LEU A 115 2.49 6.69 -3.09
CA LEU A 115 3.49 6.95 -2.05
C LEU A 115 4.49 5.81 -1.92
N ALA A 116 4.08 4.55 -2.10
CA ALA A 116 4.99 3.41 -2.10
C ALA A 116 6.00 3.48 -3.25
N ILE A 117 5.60 3.97 -4.43
CA ILE A 117 6.51 4.20 -5.56
C ILE A 117 7.52 5.30 -5.25
N VAL A 118 7.07 6.43 -4.71
CA VAL A 118 7.98 7.52 -4.29
C VAL A 118 8.97 7.02 -3.26
N ARG A 119 8.49 6.29 -2.24
CA ARG A 119 9.37 5.70 -1.22
C ARG A 119 10.39 4.75 -1.85
N TRP A 120 9.97 3.91 -2.78
CA TRP A 120 10.85 2.93 -3.41
C TRP A 120 11.94 3.58 -4.28
N LEU A 121 11.61 4.59 -5.09
CA LEU A 121 12.55 5.13 -6.08
C LEU A 121 13.36 6.32 -5.58
N GLU A 122 12.85 7.09 -4.62
CA GLU A 122 13.45 8.36 -4.21
C GLU A 122 14.00 8.33 -2.77
N SER A 123 13.86 7.21 -2.04
CA SER A 123 14.47 7.11 -0.70
C SER A 123 15.95 6.72 -0.82
N PRO A 124 16.87 7.44 -0.15
CA PRO A 124 18.30 7.19 -0.23
C PRO A 124 18.76 5.83 0.34
N GLU A 125 17.86 5.11 1.02
CA GLU A 125 18.09 3.74 1.48
C GLU A 125 17.09 2.80 0.79
N SER A 126 17.58 2.14 -0.26
CA SER A 126 17.01 0.94 -0.90
C SER A 126 18.13 -0.04 -1.15
#